data_AF-A0A7S3YTW1-F1
#
_entry.id   AF-A0A7S3YTW1-F1
#
_cell.length_a   1.000
_cell.length_b   1.000
_cell.length_c   1.000
_cell.angle_alpha   90.00
_cell.angle_beta   90.00
_cell.angle_gamma   90.00
#
_symmetry.space_group_name_H-M   'P 1'
#
loop_
_entity.id
_entity.type
_entity.pdbx_description
1 polymer ?
#
loop_
_entity_poly.entity_id
_entity_poly.type
_entity_poly.pdbx_seq_one_letter_code
_entity_poly.pdbx_strand_id
1 'polypeptide(L)'
;SLSHLDTEGNPSGKQESGMEQAIKALEIEDENTGEQLEIKAFKALPEQRAKIYRQAFEECKDGELIGVDTGDVEHVAVYKDGKATLVQAECGITLADLSPTQLVEYSYDEKGPWMVSRCSLPALEAYRKMKFSQWKKAIEHPDCMASFRRVLKMGLVTSIFDHVAFPEATEEEKKAYQVKNENGKIIHIPHPVHALRIWNKSKGDYDPVTTHMEGAPEPKDAKAYWENMLENLRQTRGAKLIDDILAQQLS
;
A
#
# COMPACT_ATOMS: atom_id res chain seq x y z
N SER A 1 78.87 -7.01 9.76
CA SER A 1 77.49 -7.45 10.02
C SER A 1 76.54 -6.54 9.29
N LEU A 2 75.49 -7.15 8.75
CA LEU A 2 74.64 -6.65 7.67
C LEU A 2 73.84 -5.40 8.02
N SER A 3 73.78 -4.50 7.04
CA SER A 3 72.70 -3.55 6.79
C SER A 3 71.41 -4.28 6.45
N HIS A 4 70.28 -3.86 7.02
CA HIS A 4 68.95 -3.71 6.38
C HIS A 4 67.90 -3.38 7.46
N LEU A 5 67.36 -2.17 7.40
CA LEU A 5 66.09 -1.79 8.02
C LEU A 5 65.21 -1.28 6.89
N ASP A 6 64.46 -2.20 6.30
CA ASP A 6 63.45 -1.92 5.29
C ASP A 6 62.14 -1.52 5.97
N THR A 7 61.77 -0.25 5.73
CA THR A 7 60.48 0.25 5.24
C THR A 7 59.16 -0.39 5.70
N GLU A 8 58.39 0.43 6.43
CA GLU A 8 57.01 0.86 6.12
C GLU A 8 56.01 -0.19 5.62
N GLY A 9 55.16 -0.64 6.55
CA GLY A 9 53.90 -1.32 6.23
C GLY A 9 52.83 -0.33 5.75
N ASN A 10 52.53 -0.40 4.46
CA ASN A 10 51.49 0.33 3.74
C ASN A 10 50.06 -0.09 4.21
N PRO A 11 49.13 0.84 4.53
CA PRO A 11 47.75 0.49 4.82
C PRO A 11 47.03 0.12 3.52
N SER A 12 46.51 -1.10 3.46
CA SER A 12 45.69 -1.59 2.35
C SER A 12 44.40 -0.77 2.27
N GLY A 13 44.38 0.26 1.42
CA GLY A 13 43.17 0.94 1.00
C GLY A 13 42.24 -0.08 0.35
N LYS A 14 41.12 -0.41 1.01
CA LYS A 14 40.06 -1.20 0.39
C LYS A 14 39.55 -0.41 -0.82
N GLN A 15 39.81 -0.92 -2.01
CA GLN A 15 39.27 -0.35 -3.23
C GLN A 15 37.74 -0.47 -3.17
N GLU A 16 37.03 0.65 -3.10
CA GLU A 16 35.57 0.69 -3.10
C GLU A 16 35.03 0.00 -4.36
N SER A 17 33.96 -0.78 -4.19
CA SER A 17 33.33 -1.47 -5.32
C SER A 17 32.66 -0.46 -6.27
N GLY A 18 32.54 -0.79 -7.56
CA GLY A 18 31.84 0.07 -8.52
C GLY A 18 30.38 0.37 -8.14
N MET A 19 29.72 -0.57 -7.45
CA MET A 19 28.38 -0.37 -6.89
C MET A 19 28.37 0.70 -5.79
N GLU A 20 29.31 0.64 -4.86
CA GLU A 20 29.42 1.62 -3.77
C GLU A 20 29.62 3.04 -4.31
N GLN A 21 30.49 3.19 -5.32
CA GLN A 21 30.69 4.48 -6.00
C GLN A 21 29.41 4.96 -6.70
N ALA A 22 28.70 4.06 -7.39
CA ALA A 22 27.46 4.39 -8.08
C ALA A 22 26.35 4.81 -7.10
N ILE A 23 26.23 4.14 -5.94
CA ILE A 23 25.25 4.47 -4.91
C ILE A 23 25.57 5.81 -4.25
N LYS A 24 26.83 6.06 -3.89
CA LYS A 24 27.26 7.35 -3.30
C LYS A 24 27.07 8.54 -4.25
N ALA A 25 27.00 8.28 -5.57
CA ALA A 25 26.76 9.29 -6.60
C ALA A 25 25.26 9.55 -6.84
N LEU A 26 24.35 8.87 -6.14
CA LEU A 26 22.92 9.16 -6.25
C LEU A 26 22.61 10.56 -5.69
N GLU A 27 21.82 11.31 -6.45
CA GLU A 27 21.24 12.58 -6.02
C GLU A 27 19.87 12.30 -5.43
N ILE A 28 19.75 12.50 -4.11
CA ILE A 28 18.49 12.35 -3.38
C ILE A 28 18.20 13.71 -2.75
N GLU A 29 17.00 14.26 -2.99
CA GLU A 29 16.59 15.56 -2.47
C GLU A 29 15.45 15.39 -1.46
N ASP A 30 15.41 16.24 -0.43
CA ASP A 30 14.25 16.39 0.44
C ASP A 30 13.12 17.08 -0.32
N GLU A 31 11.95 16.47 -0.38
CA GLU A 31 10.82 17.00 -1.15
C GLU A 31 10.26 18.34 -0.61
N ASN A 32 10.47 18.63 0.68
CA ASN A 32 9.97 19.85 1.31
C ASN A 32 10.98 21.01 1.19
N THR A 33 12.28 20.72 1.29
CA THR A 33 13.32 21.76 1.31
C THR A 33 14.11 21.87 0.00
N GLY A 34 14.09 20.82 -0.84
CA GLY A 34 14.93 20.69 -2.03
C GLY A 34 16.42 20.49 -1.71
N GLU A 35 16.77 20.26 -0.45
CA GLU A 35 18.15 20.06 -0.03
C GLU A 35 18.62 18.64 -0.36
N GLN A 36 19.87 18.51 -0.80
CA GLN A 36 20.48 17.22 -1.06
C GLN A 36 20.66 16.43 0.26
N LEU A 37 20.10 15.22 0.30
CA LEU A 37 20.20 14.32 1.43
C LEU A 37 21.51 13.53 1.42
N GLU A 38 22.13 13.40 2.59
CA GLU A 38 23.33 12.58 2.79
C GLU A 38 22.98 11.10 2.89
N ILE A 39 23.69 10.25 2.13
CA ILE A 39 23.58 8.79 2.24
C ILE A 39 24.37 8.32 3.46
N LYS A 40 23.67 7.85 4.48
CA LYS A 40 24.27 7.39 5.76
C LYS A 40 24.68 5.92 5.71
N ALA A 41 23.90 5.09 5.01
CA ALA A 41 24.19 3.67 4.83
C ALA A 41 23.47 3.13 3.59
N PHE A 42 23.95 2.00 3.07
CA PHE A 42 23.22 1.26 2.06
C PHE A 42 23.49 -0.25 2.19
N LYS A 43 22.53 -1.07 1.80
CA LYS A 43 22.62 -2.54 1.86
C LYS A 43 21.73 -3.19 0.81
N ALA A 44 22.09 -4.39 0.34
CA ALA A 44 21.20 -5.19 -0.49
C ALA A 44 19.87 -5.43 0.23
N LEU A 45 18.76 -5.31 -0.51
CA LEU A 45 17.44 -5.58 0.04
C LEU A 45 17.26 -7.07 0.30
N PRO A 46 16.64 -7.47 1.43
CA PRO A 46 16.26 -8.84 1.66
C PRO A 46 15.40 -9.38 0.52
N GLU A 47 15.62 -10.64 0.10
CA GLU A 47 14.97 -11.21 -1.09
C GLU A 47 13.42 -11.15 -1.02
N GLN A 48 12.85 -11.28 0.17
CA GLN A 48 11.40 -11.13 0.36
C GLN A 48 10.90 -9.73 -0.02
N ARG A 49 11.62 -8.67 0.38
CA ARG A 49 11.28 -7.28 0.04
C ARG A 49 11.54 -7.01 -1.44
N ALA A 50 12.68 -7.50 -1.93
CA ALA A 50 13.04 -7.37 -3.33
C ALA A 50 11.94 -7.96 -4.22
N LYS A 51 11.47 -9.18 -3.94
CA LYS A 51 10.38 -9.83 -4.70
C LYS A 51 9.12 -8.96 -4.80
N ILE A 52 8.71 -8.31 -3.70
CA ILE A 52 7.53 -7.44 -3.68
C ILE A 52 7.75 -6.22 -4.59
N TYR A 53 8.92 -5.57 -4.53
CA TYR A 53 9.22 -4.43 -5.37
C TYR A 53 9.40 -4.80 -6.85
N ARG A 54 9.97 -5.96 -7.16
CA ARG A 54 10.05 -6.48 -8.55
C ARG A 54 8.67 -6.71 -9.18
N GLN A 55 7.66 -7.01 -8.36
CA GLN A 55 6.29 -7.17 -8.83
C GLN A 55 5.59 -5.83 -9.06
N ALA A 56 5.92 -4.81 -8.26
CA ALA A 56 5.24 -3.52 -8.27
C ALA A 56 5.86 -2.49 -9.24
N PHE A 57 7.17 -2.53 -9.46
CA PHE A 57 7.93 -1.50 -10.19
C PHE A 57 8.68 -2.12 -11.38
N GLU A 58 8.50 -1.55 -12.57
CA GLU A 58 9.08 -2.08 -13.81
C GLU A 58 10.62 -2.03 -13.78
N GLU A 59 11.17 -0.92 -13.28
CA GLU A 59 12.60 -0.69 -13.12
C GLU A 59 13.25 -1.68 -12.15
N CYS A 60 12.48 -2.30 -11.26
CA CYS A 60 12.99 -3.27 -10.30
C CYS A 60 13.18 -4.67 -10.90
N LYS A 61 12.62 -4.97 -12.08
CA LYS A 61 12.59 -6.34 -12.62
C LYS A 61 13.97 -6.96 -12.83
N ASP A 62 14.96 -6.13 -13.16
CA ASP A 62 16.34 -6.52 -13.37
C ASP A 62 17.30 -5.77 -12.46
N GLY A 63 18.41 -6.40 -12.10
CA GLY A 63 19.47 -5.79 -11.29
C GLY A 63 19.35 -6.09 -9.79
N GLU A 64 20.30 -5.53 -9.05
CA GLU A 64 20.37 -5.68 -7.60
C GLU A 64 19.63 -4.52 -6.92
N LEU A 65 18.68 -4.84 -6.05
CA LEU A 65 17.92 -3.84 -5.31
C LEU A 65 18.64 -3.51 -4.00
N ILE A 66 18.92 -2.22 -3.80
CA ILE A 66 19.69 -1.69 -2.67
C ILE A 66 18.79 -0.76 -1.87
N GLY A 67 18.70 -0.97 -0.56
CA GLY A 67 18.11 0.00 0.37
C GLY A 67 19.16 1.06 0.70
N VAL A 68 18.80 2.33 0.58
CA VAL A 68 19.68 3.50 0.76
C VAL A 68 19.11 4.38 1.88
N ASP A 69 19.78 4.43 3.03
CA ASP A 69 19.33 5.17 4.21
C ASP A 69 19.85 6.61 4.20
N THR A 70 18.94 7.58 4.22
CA THR A 70 19.24 9.02 4.26
C THR A 70 19.04 9.64 5.65
N GLY A 71 18.65 8.86 6.66
CA GLY A 71 18.38 9.34 8.01
C GLY A 71 16.91 9.38 8.37
N ASP A 72 16.04 9.91 7.51
CA ASP A 72 14.58 9.95 7.76
C ASP A 72 13.81 8.88 7.00
N VAL A 73 14.22 8.59 5.76
CA VAL A 73 13.60 7.57 4.89
C VAL A 73 14.65 6.55 4.45
N GLU A 74 14.22 5.32 4.14
CA GLU A 74 15.03 4.37 3.37
C GLU A 74 14.56 4.44 1.92
N HIS A 75 15.41 4.89 1.01
CA HIS A 75 15.16 4.87 -0.43
C HIS A 75 15.47 3.50 -1.01
N VAL A 76 14.93 3.20 -2.19
CA VAL A 76 15.29 2.00 -2.95
C VAL A 76 16.02 2.44 -4.20
N ALA A 77 17.15 1.80 -4.48
CA ALA A 77 17.89 1.97 -5.73
C ALA A 77 18.04 0.63 -6.45
N VAL A 78 18.04 0.66 -7.77
CA VAL A 78 18.41 -0.46 -8.63
C VAL A 78 19.84 -0.25 -9.10
N TYR A 79 20.72 -1.21 -8.85
CA TYR A 79 22.05 -1.26 -9.44
C TYR A 79 22.08 -2.24 -10.62
N LYS A 80 22.33 -1.73 -11.82
CA LYS A 80 22.38 -2.50 -13.07
C LYS A 80 23.41 -1.89 -14.01
N ASP A 81 24.23 -2.74 -14.62
CA ASP A 81 25.22 -2.35 -15.64
C ASP A 81 26.16 -1.21 -15.21
N GLY A 82 26.60 -1.23 -13.94
CA GLY A 82 27.52 -0.22 -13.38
C GLY A 82 26.85 1.09 -12.97
N LYS A 83 25.52 1.20 -13.08
CA LYS A 83 24.75 2.40 -12.73
C LYS A 83 23.76 2.11 -11.61
N ALA A 84 23.65 3.03 -10.66
CA ALA A 84 22.57 3.06 -9.68
C ALA A 84 21.49 4.05 -10.11
N THR A 85 20.22 3.73 -9.86
CA THR A 85 19.08 4.63 -10.12
C THR A 85 18.04 4.46 -9.03
N LEU A 86 17.52 5.57 -8.50
CA LEU A 86 16.45 5.54 -7.50
C LEU A 86 15.16 5.01 -8.12
N VAL A 87 14.47 4.16 -7.38
CA VAL A 87 13.10 3.75 -7.67
C VAL A 87 12.19 4.80 -7.07
N GLN A 88 11.32 5.36 -7.90
CA GLN A 88 10.35 6.37 -7.48
C GLN A 88 8.96 5.76 -7.47
N ALA A 89 8.16 6.16 -6.49
CA ALA A 89 6.77 5.81 -6.39
C ALA A 89 5.93 7.05 -6.16
N GLU A 90 4.62 6.95 -6.42
CA GLU A 90 3.68 8.05 -6.21
C GLU A 90 2.53 7.55 -5.33
N CYS A 91 2.14 8.34 -4.32
CA CYS A 91 0.89 8.07 -3.62
C CYS A 91 -0.30 8.43 -4.52
N GLY A 92 -1.09 7.44 -4.93
CA GLY A 92 -2.28 7.63 -5.76
C GLY A 92 -3.43 8.42 -5.10
N ILE A 93 -3.31 8.82 -3.83
CA ILE A 93 -4.29 9.68 -3.14
C ILE A 93 -3.79 11.12 -3.05
N THR A 94 -2.54 11.33 -2.61
CA THR A 94 -1.98 12.67 -2.38
C THR A 94 -1.14 13.18 -3.54
N LEU A 95 -0.80 12.32 -4.50
CA LEU A 95 0.13 12.55 -5.61
C LEU A 95 1.51 13.00 -5.15
N ALA A 96 1.90 12.64 -3.92
CA ALA A 96 3.24 12.90 -3.42
C ALA A 96 4.19 11.86 -4.03
N ASP A 97 5.37 12.33 -4.46
CA ASP A 97 6.50 11.47 -4.75
C ASP A 97 6.94 10.77 -3.45
N LEU A 98 7.40 9.53 -3.58
CA LEU A 98 7.74 8.68 -2.44
C LEU A 98 8.83 7.68 -2.82
N SER A 99 9.58 7.26 -1.81
CA SER A 99 10.28 5.98 -1.85
C SER A 99 9.27 4.82 -1.78
N PRO A 100 9.51 3.68 -2.46
CA PRO A 100 8.73 2.45 -2.29
C PRO A 100 8.54 2.02 -0.83
N THR A 101 9.47 2.35 0.07
CA THR A 101 9.38 1.97 1.49
C THR A 101 8.34 2.76 2.27
N GLN A 102 7.89 3.90 1.75
CA GLN A 102 6.87 4.76 2.35
C GLN A 102 5.45 4.35 1.93
N LEU A 103 5.32 3.46 0.95
CA LEU A 103 4.05 2.87 0.56
C LEU A 103 3.69 1.72 1.49
N VAL A 104 2.41 1.64 1.82
CA VAL A 104 1.88 0.56 2.66
C VAL A 104 1.85 -0.73 1.86
N GLU A 105 2.24 -1.84 2.46
CA GLU A 105 2.09 -3.17 1.88
C GLU A 105 0.80 -3.83 2.39
N TYR A 106 0.19 -4.66 1.55
CA TYR A 106 -1.09 -5.31 1.85
C TYR A 106 -1.14 -6.76 1.37
N SER A 107 -2.06 -7.52 1.96
CA SER A 107 -2.46 -8.84 1.49
C SER A 107 -3.98 -8.97 1.58
N TYR A 108 -4.59 -9.63 0.60
CA TYR A 108 -6.01 -9.98 0.62
C TYR A 108 -6.32 -11.27 1.39
N ASP A 109 -5.30 -12.09 1.67
CA ASP A 109 -5.46 -13.37 2.35
C ASP A 109 -4.39 -13.58 3.43
N GLU A 110 -4.70 -14.38 4.45
CA GLU A 110 -3.77 -14.72 5.53
C GLU A 110 -2.47 -15.35 5.02
N LYS A 111 -2.58 -16.15 3.95
CA LYS A 111 -1.46 -16.84 3.29
C LYS A 111 -1.19 -16.31 1.87
N GLY A 112 -1.79 -15.17 1.53
CA GLY A 112 -1.64 -14.52 0.24
C GLY A 112 -0.28 -13.85 0.06
N PRO A 113 0.06 -13.46 -1.17
CA PRO A 113 1.24 -12.64 -1.43
C PRO A 113 1.07 -11.24 -0.84
N TRP A 114 2.17 -10.66 -0.37
CA TRP A 114 2.25 -9.24 -0.05
C TRP A 114 2.48 -8.42 -1.32
N MET A 115 1.79 -7.30 -1.42
CA MET A 115 1.85 -6.36 -2.54
C MET A 115 2.09 -4.95 -2.03
N VAL A 116 2.61 -4.06 -2.89
CA VAL A 116 2.76 -2.63 -2.58
C VAL A 116 1.48 -1.90 -2.96
N SER A 117 0.87 -1.21 -2.02
CA SER A 117 -0.29 -0.35 -2.28
C SER A 117 0.13 0.91 -3.03
N ARG A 118 -0.84 1.64 -3.58
CA ARG A 118 -0.64 2.98 -4.12
C ARG A 118 -0.91 4.07 -3.07
N CYS A 119 -0.80 3.76 -1.78
CA CYS A 119 -1.06 4.73 -0.71
C CYS A 119 0.06 4.79 0.32
N SER A 120 0.41 6.01 0.71
CA SER A 120 1.25 6.26 1.88
C SER A 120 0.47 6.01 3.17
N LEU A 121 1.19 5.81 4.27
CA LEU A 121 0.56 5.66 5.58
C LEU A 121 -0.31 6.87 5.97
N PRO A 122 0.12 8.15 5.83
CA PRO A 122 -0.74 9.29 6.13
C PRO A 122 -2.03 9.33 5.30
N ALA A 123 -1.94 9.00 4.01
CA ALA A 123 -3.11 8.94 3.13
C ALA A 123 -4.07 7.81 3.55
N LEU A 124 -3.53 6.65 3.95
CA LEU A 124 -4.32 5.54 4.46
C LEU A 124 -5.02 5.89 5.78
N GLU A 125 -4.35 6.58 6.69
CA GLU A 125 -4.96 7.01 7.95
C GLU A 125 -6.12 7.99 7.73
N ALA A 126 -5.95 8.93 6.80
CA ALA A 126 -7.04 9.82 6.40
C ALA A 126 -8.21 9.03 5.78
N TYR A 127 -7.91 8.05 4.92
CA TYR A 127 -8.91 7.15 4.36
C TYR A 127 -9.70 6.41 5.46
N ARG A 128 -9.00 5.81 6.44
CA ARG A 128 -9.61 5.06 7.55
C ARG A 128 -10.56 5.91 8.39
N LYS A 129 -10.19 7.17 8.64
CA LYS A 129 -11.01 8.13 9.41
C LYS A 129 -12.30 8.51 8.69
N MET A 130 -12.25 8.61 7.36
CA MET A 130 -13.34 9.18 6.57
C MET A 130 -14.28 8.12 5.99
N LYS A 131 -13.76 6.95 5.59
CA LYS A 131 -14.51 6.05 4.71
C LYS A 131 -15.76 5.44 5.35
N PHE A 132 -15.68 5.01 6.62
CA PHE A 132 -16.84 4.43 7.29
C PHE A 132 -17.95 5.47 7.52
N SER A 133 -17.60 6.69 7.93
CA SER A 133 -18.60 7.76 8.11
C SER A 133 -19.26 8.15 6.79
N GLN A 134 -18.51 8.16 5.68
CA GLN A 134 -19.05 8.37 4.33
C GLN A 134 -19.99 7.24 3.91
N TRP A 135 -19.61 5.98 4.13
CA TRP A 135 -20.47 4.82 3.89
C TRP A 135 -21.77 4.91 4.69
N LYS A 136 -21.67 5.21 5.99
CA LYS A 136 -22.80 5.35 6.90
C LYS A 136 -23.75 6.47 6.45
N LYS A 137 -23.20 7.63 6.09
CA LYS A 137 -23.98 8.74 5.53
C LYS A 137 -24.68 8.32 4.23
N ALA A 138 -24.00 7.60 3.34
CA ALA A 138 -24.55 7.19 2.06
C ALA A 138 -25.71 6.18 2.20
N ILE A 139 -25.73 5.35 3.24
CA ILE A 139 -26.83 4.42 3.50
C ILE A 139 -27.99 5.05 4.28
N GLU A 140 -27.70 5.89 5.28
CA GLU A 140 -28.74 6.55 6.09
C GLU A 140 -29.40 7.71 5.34
N HIS A 141 -28.59 8.47 4.60
CA HIS A 141 -28.97 9.69 3.87
C HIS A 141 -28.52 9.63 2.39
N PRO A 142 -29.05 8.70 1.58
CA PRO A 142 -28.70 8.56 0.18
C PRO A 142 -29.20 9.75 -0.66
N ASP A 143 -28.34 10.25 -1.54
CA ASP A 143 -28.70 11.33 -2.48
C ASP A 143 -29.72 10.87 -3.54
N CYS A 144 -29.73 9.57 -3.87
CA CYS A 144 -30.66 8.98 -4.82
C CYS A 144 -30.86 7.47 -4.59
N MET A 145 -31.95 6.91 -5.13
CA MET A 145 -32.25 5.49 -4.99
C MET A 145 -31.22 4.55 -5.63
N ALA A 146 -30.54 4.98 -6.70
CA ALA A 146 -29.50 4.19 -7.34
C ALA A 146 -28.26 4.05 -6.45
N SER A 147 -27.84 5.14 -5.79
CA SER A 147 -26.76 5.13 -4.81
C SER A 147 -27.13 4.27 -3.60
N PHE A 148 -28.34 4.47 -3.06
CA PHE A 148 -28.86 3.68 -1.94
C PHE A 148 -28.84 2.18 -2.22
N ARG A 149 -29.37 1.75 -3.38
CA ARG A 149 -29.37 0.34 -3.79
C ARG A 149 -27.95 -0.25 -3.81
N ARG A 150 -26.98 0.51 -4.33
CA ARG A 150 -25.59 0.05 -4.41
C ARG A 150 -24.97 -0.13 -3.02
N VAL A 151 -25.13 0.86 -2.14
CA VAL A 151 -24.57 0.79 -0.78
C VAL A 151 -25.28 -0.29 0.05
N LEU A 152 -26.60 -0.43 -0.08
CA LEU A 152 -27.36 -1.48 0.60
C LEU A 152 -26.92 -2.88 0.16
N LYS A 153 -26.75 -3.11 -1.15
CA LYS A 153 -26.26 -4.39 -1.69
C LYS A 153 -24.80 -4.68 -1.32
N MET A 154 -24.00 -3.64 -1.12
CA MET A 154 -22.62 -3.76 -0.64
C MET A 154 -22.57 -4.32 0.78
N GLY A 155 -23.60 -4.06 1.59
CA GLY A 155 -23.65 -4.47 2.99
C GLY A 155 -22.79 -3.60 3.90
N LEU A 156 -22.65 -4.06 5.14
CA LEU A 156 -21.77 -3.44 6.13
C LEU A 156 -20.31 -3.62 5.69
N VAL A 157 -19.59 -2.51 5.60
CA VAL A 157 -18.15 -2.53 5.36
C VAL A 157 -17.42 -2.00 6.59
N THR A 158 -16.54 -2.82 7.16
CA THR A 158 -15.77 -2.48 8.37
C THR A 158 -14.27 -2.37 8.11
N SER A 159 -13.78 -3.01 7.04
CA SER A 159 -12.37 -3.05 6.68
C SER A 159 -12.08 -2.18 5.45
N ILE A 160 -10.84 -1.73 5.33
CA ILE A 160 -10.35 -0.98 4.17
C ILE A 160 -10.50 -1.81 2.89
N PHE A 161 -10.94 -1.14 1.84
CA PHE A 161 -11.01 -1.66 0.47
C PHE A 161 -10.90 -0.46 -0.48
N ASP A 162 -10.18 -0.58 -1.59
CA ASP A 162 -10.21 0.40 -2.68
C ASP A 162 -9.43 -0.17 -3.86
N HIS A 163 -10.08 -0.47 -4.99
CA HIS A 163 -9.45 -1.09 -6.16
C HIS A 163 -8.35 -0.23 -6.83
N VAL A 164 -8.27 1.07 -6.52
CA VAL A 164 -7.22 1.95 -7.05
C VAL A 164 -6.03 1.98 -6.08
N ALA A 165 -6.29 2.11 -4.78
CA ALA A 165 -5.21 2.11 -3.78
C ALA A 165 -4.61 0.70 -3.56
N PHE A 166 -5.43 -0.33 -3.71
CA PHE A 166 -5.07 -1.74 -3.54
C PHE A 166 -5.48 -2.47 -4.83
N PRO A 167 -4.60 -2.54 -5.84
CA PRO A 167 -4.89 -3.29 -7.06
C PRO A 167 -4.83 -4.81 -6.83
N GLU A 168 -5.59 -5.59 -7.59
CA GLU A 168 -5.44 -7.04 -7.60
C GLU A 168 -4.15 -7.46 -8.35
N ALA A 169 -3.55 -8.59 -7.95
CA ALA A 169 -2.29 -9.06 -8.56
C ALA A 169 -2.50 -9.59 -9.99
N THR A 170 -3.69 -10.12 -10.27
CA THR A 170 -4.04 -10.75 -11.54
C THR A 170 -5.35 -10.21 -12.12
N GLU A 171 -5.49 -10.31 -13.44
CA GLU A 171 -6.74 -9.94 -14.12
C GLU A 171 -7.89 -10.90 -13.76
N GLU A 172 -7.58 -12.15 -13.38
CA GLU A 172 -8.55 -13.13 -12.89
C GLU A 172 -9.16 -12.71 -11.55
N GLU A 173 -8.31 -12.31 -10.59
CA GLU A 173 -8.77 -11.77 -9.29
C GLU A 173 -9.59 -10.51 -9.49
N LYS A 174 -9.09 -9.57 -10.31
CA LYS A 174 -9.81 -8.33 -10.63
C LYS A 174 -11.22 -8.59 -11.19
N LYS A 175 -11.38 -9.59 -12.07
CA LYS A 175 -12.68 -9.99 -12.61
C LYS A 175 -13.61 -10.57 -11.54
N ALA A 176 -13.07 -11.25 -10.52
CA ALA A 176 -13.86 -11.77 -9.40
C ALA A 176 -14.52 -10.65 -8.56
N TYR A 177 -13.93 -9.45 -8.57
CA TYR A 177 -14.44 -8.27 -7.88
C TYR A 177 -15.04 -7.22 -8.84
N GLN A 178 -15.41 -7.64 -10.05
CA GLN A 178 -16.10 -6.81 -11.03
C GLN A 178 -17.45 -7.41 -11.42
N VAL A 179 -18.50 -6.59 -11.39
CA VAL A 179 -19.85 -6.96 -11.86
C VAL A 179 -20.29 -6.01 -12.96
N LYS A 180 -21.08 -6.48 -13.94
CA LYS A 180 -21.62 -5.64 -15.00
C LYS A 180 -23.04 -5.22 -14.65
N ASN A 181 -23.28 -3.93 -14.48
CA ASN A 181 -24.65 -3.47 -14.24
C ASN A 181 -25.57 -3.68 -15.47
N GLU A 182 -26.84 -3.37 -15.29
CA GLU A 182 -27.89 -3.45 -16.32
C GLU A 182 -27.55 -2.70 -17.63
N ASN A 183 -26.69 -1.68 -17.56
CA ASN A 183 -26.23 -0.88 -18.72
C ASN A 183 -24.91 -1.41 -19.31
N GLY A 184 -24.42 -2.58 -18.87
CA GLY A 184 -23.15 -3.17 -19.30
C GLY A 184 -21.90 -2.51 -18.72
N LYS A 185 -22.04 -1.53 -17.82
CA LYS A 185 -20.90 -0.85 -17.18
C LYS A 185 -20.35 -1.71 -16.05
N ILE A 186 -19.02 -1.86 -16.04
CA ILE A 186 -18.29 -2.54 -14.98
C ILE A 186 -18.34 -1.72 -13.68
N ILE A 187 -18.71 -2.38 -12.60
CA ILE A 187 -18.70 -1.88 -11.23
C ILE A 187 -17.74 -2.75 -10.42
N HIS A 188 -16.86 -2.11 -9.67
CA HIS A 188 -16.01 -2.79 -8.70
C HIS A 188 -16.79 -3.00 -7.40
N ILE A 189 -16.90 -4.24 -6.95
CA ILE A 189 -17.41 -4.55 -5.61
C ILE A 189 -16.24 -4.48 -4.61
N PRO A 190 -16.50 -4.21 -3.32
CA PRO A 190 -15.43 -4.18 -2.33
C PRO A 190 -14.65 -5.49 -2.28
N HIS A 191 -13.33 -5.37 -2.32
CA HIS A 191 -12.39 -6.43 -1.97
C HIS A 191 -11.67 -6.00 -0.68
N PRO A 192 -12.14 -6.44 0.50
CA PRO A 192 -11.56 -6.02 1.77
C PRO A 192 -10.12 -6.53 1.92
N VAL A 193 -9.22 -5.64 2.34
CA VAL A 193 -7.84 -5.99 2.66
C VAL A 193 -7.81 -6.79 3.96
N HIS A 194 -7.10 -7.92 3.96
CA HIS A 194 -6.97 -8.79 5.11
C HIS A 194 -5.91 -8.28 6.10
N ALA A 195 -4.74 -7.88 5.60
CA ALA A 195 -3.64 -7.39 6.41
C ALA A 195 -2.91 -6.22 5.73
N LEU A 196 -2.41 -5.29 6.56
CA LEU A 196 -1.59 -4.16 6.14
C LEU A 196 -0.33 -4.09 6.99
N ARG A 197 0.76 -3.59 6.39
CA ARG A 197 2.02 -3.32 7.10
C ARG A 197 2.80 -2.21 6.43
N ILE A 198 3.71 -1.57 7.15
CA ILE A 198 4.58 -0.52 6.63
C ILE A 198 6.02 -0.79 7.05
N TRP A 199 6.99 -0.52 6.18
CA TRP A 199 8.39 -0.72 6.52
C TRP A 199 8.84 0.28 7.59
N ASN A 200 9.40 -0.23 8.69
CA ASN A 200 10.04 0.56 9.73
C ASN A 200 11.55 0.34 9.67
N LYS A 201 12.24 1.28 9.02
CA LYS A 201 13.70 1.19 8.84
C LYS A 201 14.48 1.16 10.15
N SER A 202 13.99 1.84 11.19
CA SER A 202 14.66 1.89 12.50
C SER A 202 14.65 0.52 13.19
N LYS A 203 13.61 -0.29 12.93
CA LYS A 203 13.54 -1.69 13.37
C LYS A 203 14.19 -2.65 12.39
N GLY A 204 14.35 -2.24 11.13
CA GLY A 204 14.69 -3.14 10.04
C GLY A 204 13.62 -4.21 9.82
N ASP A 205 12.37 -3.90 10.12
CA ASP A 205 11.21 -4.80 10.03
C ASP A 205 9.93 -4.02 9.75
N TYR A 206 8.80 -4.70 9.62
CA TYR A 206 7.49 -4.12 9.36
C TYR A 206 6.70 -3.82 10.63
N ASP A 207 6.04 -2.67 10.67
CA ASP A 207 4.99 -2.40 11.64
C ASP A 207 3.63 -2.82 11.08
N PRO A 208 2.81 -3.57 11.85
CA PRO A 208 1.46 -3.91 11.42
C PRO A 208 0.59 -2.65 11.38
N VAL A 209 -0.26 -2.56 10.37
CA VAL A 209 -1.26 -1.49 10.23
C VAL A 209 -2.64 -2.12 10.28
N THR A 210 -3.56 -1.50 11.02
CA THR A 210 -4.92 -2.03 11.16
C THR A 210 -5.73 -1.80 9.88
N THR A 211 -6.43 -2.83 9.45
CA THR A 211 -7.37 -2.80 8.32
C THR A 211 -8.74 -2.25 8.71
N HIS A 212 -9.04 -2.17 10.02
CA HIS A 212 -10.35 -1.73 10.52
C HIS A 212 -10.52 -0.22 10.34
N MET A 213 -11.66 0.19 9.78
CA MET A 213 -11.99 1.61 9.58
C MET A 213 -12.41 2.25 10.90
N GLU A 214 -12.07 3.52 11.09
CA GLU A 214 -12.40 4.22 12.32
C GLU A 214 -13.92 4.46 12.43
N GLY A 215 -14.49 4.14 13.60
CA GLY A 215 -15.92 4.25 13.85
C GLY A 215 -16.76 3.07 13.35
N ALA A 216 -16.18 2.12 12.61
CA ALA A 216 -16.86 0.88 12.23
C ALA A 216 -17.08 -0.03 13.45
N PRO A 217 -18.19 -0.80 13.51
CA PRO A 217 -18.42 -1.74 14.60
C PRO A 217 -17.34 -2.83 14.60
N GLU A 218 -16.89 -3.24 15.79
CA GLU A 218 -15.95 -4.34 15.94
C GLU A 218 -16.48 -5.65 15.31
N PRO A 219 -15.62 -6.59 14.88
CA PRO A 219 -16.06 -7.82 14.21
C PRO A 219 -17.12 -8.62 14.97
N LYS A 220 -17.03 -8.64 16.31
CA LYS A 220 -18.00 -9.32 17.19
C LYS A 220 -19.40 -8.66 17.18
N ASP A 221 -19.47 -7.36 16.90
CA ASP A 221 -20.70 -6.55 16.95
C ASP A 221 -21.24 -6.25 15.53
N ALA A 222 -20.47 -6.52 14.48
CA ALA A 222 -20.78 -6.19 13.09
C ALA A 222 -22.13 -6.76 12.63
N LYS A 223 -22.42 -8.02 12.95
CA LYS A 223 -23.70 -8.65 12.58
C LYS A 223 -24.90 -7.95 13.22
N ALA A 224 -24.86 -7.75 14.54
CA ALA A 224 -25.94 -7.09 15.27
C ALA A 224 -26.12 -5.63 14.82
N TYR A 225 -25.01 -4.93 14.58
CA TYR A 225 -25.03 -3.57 14.04
C TYR A 225 -25.75 -3.52 12.68
N TRP A 226 -25.41 -4.43 11.77
CA TRP A 226 -26.02 -4.49 10.44
C TRP A 226 -27.49 -4.85 10.49
N GLU A 227 -27.88 -5.85 11.28
CA GLU A 227 -29.28 -6.26 11.46
C GLU A 227 -30.13 -5.11 12.01
N ASN A 228 -29.63 -4.38 13.00
CA ASN A 228 -30.30 -3.20 13.55
C ASN A 228 -30.44 -2.07 12.51
N MET A 229 -29.40 -1.84 11.70
CA MET A 229 -29.45 -0.85 10.63
C MET A 229 -30.50 -1.24 9.57
N LEU A 230 -30.55 -2.51 9.16
CA LEU A 230 -31.56 -3.00 8.22
C LEU A 230 -32.97 -2.84 8.78
N GLU A 231 -33.18 -3.15 10.06
CA GLU A 231 -34.48 -2.97 10.71
C GLU A 231 -34.92 -1.50 10.70
N ASN A 232 -34.01 -0.58 11.06
CA ASN A 232 -34.28 0.85 10.98
C ASN A 232 -34.61 1.30 9.54
N LEU A 233 -33.91 0.76 8.53
CA LEU A 233 -34.19 1.06 7.12
C LEU A 233 -35.57 0.51 6.69
N ARG A 234 -35.96 -0.69 7.14
CA ARG A 234 -37.29 -1.26 6.88
C ARG A 234 -38.39 -0.41 7.49
N GLN A 235 -38.20 0.08 8.72
CA GLN A 235 -39.17 0.94 9.40
C GLN A 235 -39.30 2.31 8.72
N THR A 236 -38.19 2.91 8.30
CA THR A 236 -38.16 4.28 7.76
C THR A 236 -38.46 4.36 6.26
N ARG A 237 -38.13 3.32 5.48
CA ARG A 237 -38.25 3.32 4.00
C ARG A 237 -39.23 2.27 3.47
N GLY A 238 -39.73 1.38 4.33
CA GLY A 238 -40.67 0.31 4.00
C GLY A 238 -39.97 -1.04 3.80
N ALA A 239 -40.42 -2.06 4.55
CA ALA A 239 -39.82 -3.40 4.55
C ALA A 239 -39.72 -4.03 3.16
N LYS A 240 -40.83 -3.99 2.40
CA LYS A 240 -40.90 -4.56 1.04
C LYS A 240 -39.82 -3.97 0.12
N LEU A 241 -39.59 -2.66 0.17
CA LEU A 241 -38.57 -2.01 -0.65
C LEU A 241 -37.16 -2.53 -0.32
N ILE A 242 -36.83 -2.62 0.97
CA ILE A 242 -35.51 -3.09 1.42
C ILE A 242 -35.30 -4.56 1.04
N ASP A 243 -36.29 -5.41 1.30
CA ASP A 243 -36.19 -6.84 1.02
C ASP A 243 -36.15 -7.12 -0.49
N ASP A 244 -36.92 -6.39 -1.31
CA ASP A 244 -36.86 -6.47 -2.78
C ASP A 244 -35.47 -6.09 -3.32
N ILE A 245 -34.80 -5.08 -2.73
CA ILE A 245 -33.44 -4.68 -3.14
C ILE A 245 -32.42 -5.75 -2.75
N LEU A 246 -32.52 -6.31 -1.54
CA LEU A 246 -31.60 -7.34 -1.05
C LEU A 246 -31.78 -8.68 -1.77
N ALA A 247 -32.99 -9.00 -2.21
CA ALA A 247 -33.27 -10.22 -2.98
C ALA A 247 -32.71 -10.16 -4.43
N GLN A 248 -32.54 -8.96 -4.98
CA GLN A 248 -31.91 -8.80 -6.29
C GLN A 248 -30.41 -9.04 -6.17
N GLN A 249 -29.92 -10.13 -6.75
CA GLN A 249 -28.48 -10.36 -6.85
C GLN A 249 -27.78 -9.19 -7.56
N LEU A 250 -26.49 -9.01 -7.28
CA LEU A 250 -25.62 -8.19 -8.10
C LEU A 250 -25.44 -8.94 -9.44
N SER A 251 -26.37 -8.72 -10.37
CA SER A 251 -26.19 -9.07 -11.78
C SER A 251 -25.13 -8.16 -12.39
#